data_AF-A0A0F9LXC0-F1
#
_entry.id   AF-A0A0F9LXC0-F1
#
_cell.length_a   1.000
_cell.length_b   1.000
_cell.length_c   1.000
_cell.angle_alpha   90.00
_cell.angle_beta   90.00
_cell.angle_gamma   90.00
#
_symmetry.space_group_name_H-M   'P 1'
#
loop_
_entity.id
_entity.type
_entity.pdbx_description
1 polymer ?
#
loop_
_entity_poly.entity_id
_entity_poly.type
_entity_poly.pdbx_seq_one_letter_code
_entity_poly.pdbx_strand_id
1 'polypeptide(L)' 'MSWVKARSGESFESLMNRFKKVVEKSGILADLKRHEFYEKPSVR' A
#
# COMPACT_ATOMS: atom_id res chain seq x y z
N MET A 1 7.43 -0.85 5.73
CA MET A 1 7.83 0.06 4.62
C MET A 1 8.00 -0.78 3.37
N SER A 2 7.06 -0.68 2.43
CA SER A 2 7.07 -1.46 1.19
C SER A 2 7.59 -0.61 0.03
N TRP A 3 8.82 -0.83 -0.41
CA TRP A 3 9.38 -0.15 -1.59
C TRP A 3 9.43 -1.08 -2.78
N VAL A 4 9.02 -0.58 -3.95
CA VAL A 4 9.16 -1.28 -5.23
C VAL A 4 10.16 -0.52 -6.07
N LYS A 5 11.28 -1.17 -6.41
CA LYS A 5 12.26 -0.66 -7.36
C LYS A 5 12.14 -1.39 -8.69
N ALA A 6 12.40 -0.65 -9.77
CA ALA A 6 12.58 -1.21 -11.09
C ALA A 6 13.79 -2.16 -11.10
N ARG A 7 13.65 -3.29 -11.79
CA ARG A 7 14.77 -4.21 -12.05
C ARG A 7 15.37 -3.90 -13.42
N SER A 8 16.66 -4.18 -13.61
CA SER A 8 17.28 -4.06 -14.94
C SER A 8 16.59 -4.97 -15.94
N GLY A 9 16.21 -4.40 -17.09
CA GLY A 9 15.52 -5.14 -18.17
C GLY A 9 14.03 -5.40 -17.93
N GLU A 10 13.43 -4.84 -16.88
CA GLU A 10 12.00 -4.99 -16.61
C GLU A 10 11.14 -4.02 -17.44
N SER A 11 10.01 -4.51 -17.95
CA SER A 11 9.01 -3.64 -18.61
C SER A 11 8.23 -2.82 -17.58
N PHE A 12 7.82 -1.61 -17.97
CA PHE A 12 7.01 -0.73 -17.13
C PHE A 12 5.74 -1.41 -16.60
N GLU A 13 5.10 -2.23 -17.42
CA GLU A 13 3.87 -2.93 -17.07
C GLU A 13 4.10 -3.99 -15.97
N SER A 14 5.22 -4.72 -16.03
CA SER A 14 5.63 -5.64 -14.97
C SER A 14 5.87 -4.90 -13.65
N LEU A 15 6.57 -3.77 -13.70
CA LEU A 15 6.82 -2.94 -12.53
C LEU A 15 5.51 -2.44 -11.89
N MET A 16 4.58 -1.96 -12.72
CA MET A 16 3.26 -1.48 -12.28
C MET A 16 2.44 -2.59 -11.63
N ASN A 17 2.46 -3.81 -12.20
CA ASN A 17 1.76 -4.96 -11.62
C ASN A 17 2.33 -5.38 -10.27
N ARG A 18 3.66 -5.36 -10.11
CA ARG A 18 4.30 -5.62 -8.80
C ARG A 18 3.97 -4.53 -7.80
N PHE A 19 4.00 -3.27 -8.22
CA PHE A 19 3.63 -2.14 -7.39
C PHE A 19 2.20 -2.27 -6.87
N LYS A 20 1.21 -2.52 -7.74
CA LYS A 20 -0.19 -2.72 -7.35
C LYS A 20 -0.35 -3.85 -6.32
N LYS A 21 0.26 -5.01 -6.55
CA LYS A 21 0.22 -6.13 -5.60
C LYS A 21 0.80 -5.79 -4.23
N VAL A 22 1.88 -5.02 -4.20
CA VAL A 22 2.53 -4.60 -2.95
C VAL A 22 1.65 -3.60 -2.19
N VAL A 23 1.04 -2.64 -2.89
CA VAL A 23 0.10 -1.66 -2.30
C VAL A 23 -1.14 -2.37 -1.74
N GLU A 24 -1.74 -3.30 -2.49
CA GLU A 24 -2.89 -4.08 -2.02
C GLU A 24 -2.53 -4.90 -0.78
N LYS A 25 -1.39 -5.59 -0.79
CA LYS A 25 -0.95 -6.42 0.34
C LYS A 25 -0.59 -5.59 1.58
N SER A 26 -0.14 -4.34 1.39
CA SER A 26 0.23 -3.47 2.51
C SER A 26 -0.98 -3.02 3.34
N GLY A 27 -2.20 -3.15 2.82
CA GLY A 27 -3.42 -2.79 3.55
C GLY A 27 -3.54 -1.29 3.86
N ILE A 28 -2.65 -0.44 3.32
CA ILE A 28 -2.57 0.99 3.63
C ILE A 28 -3.90 1.69 3.32
N LEU A 29 -4.60 1.30 2.26
CA LEU A 29 -5.91 1.87 1.91
C LEU A 29 -6.99 1.54 2.96
N ALA A 30 -6.96 0.34 3.53
CA ALA A 30 -7.88 -0.06 4.59
C ALA A 30 -7.53 0.63 5.92
N ASP A 31 -6.24 0.83 6.18
CA ASP A 31 -5.76 1.58 7.34
C ASP A 31 -6.16 3.05 7.26
N LEU A 32 -5.94 3.68 6.10
CA LEU A 32 -6.36 5.04 5.82
C LEU A 32 -7.86 5.22 6.06
N LYS A 33 -8.68 4.28 5.57
CA LYS A 33 -10.13 4.32 5.76
C LYS A 33 -10.55 4.13 7.22
N ARG A 34 -9.83 3.33 8.01
CA ARG A 34 -10.08 3.20 9.46
C ARG A 34 -9.69 4.45 10.23
N HIS A 35 -8.66 5.15 9.78
CA HIS A 35 -8.17 6.38 10.39
C HIS A 35 -8.73 7.66 9.76
N GLU A 36 -9.72 7.55 8.85
CA GLU A 36 -10.41 8.72 8.28
C GLU A 36 -11.15 9.53 9.36
N PHE A 37 -11.61 8.86 10.40
CA PHE A 37 -12.29 9.47 11.54
C PHE A 37 -11.46 9.29 12.80
N TYR A 38 -11.42 10.34 13.63
CA TYR A 38 -10.74 10.27 14.92
C TYR A 38 -11.50 9.35 15.88
N GLU A 39 -11.01 8.13 16.06
CA GLU A 39 -11.47 7.25 17.13
C GLU A 39 -10.83 7.69 18.45
N LYS A 40 -11.66 8.23 19.35
CA LYS A 40 -11.20 8.67 20.66
C LYS A 40 -10.69 7.45 21.45
N PRO A 41 -9.49 7.49 22.07
CA PRO A 41 -8.87 6.33 22.72
C PRO A 41 -9.74 5.68 23.81
N SER A 42 -10.67 6.44 24.38
CA SER A 42 -11.59 6.00 25.44
C SER A 42 -12.73 5.10 24.96
N VAL A 43 -12.84 4.84 23.65
CA VAL A 43 -13.90 3.99 23.05
C VAL A 43 -13.35 2.59 22.71
N ARG A 44 -12.07 2.31 23.03
CA ARG A 44 -11.42 1.02 22.80
C ARG A 44 -11.37 0.14 24.05
#